data_AF-A0A9D5VXS5-F1
#
_entry.id   AF-A0A9D5VXS5-F1
#
_cell.length_a   1.000
_cell.length_b   1.000
_cell.length_c   1.000
_cell.angle_alpha   90.00
_cell.angle_beta   90.00
_cell.angle_gamma   90.00
#
_symmetry.space_group_name_H-M   'P 1'
#
loop_
_entity.id
_entity.type
_entity.pdbx_description
1 polymer ?
#
loop_
_entity_poly.entity_id
_entity_poly.type
_entity_poly.pdbx_seq_one_letter_code
_entity_poly.pdbx_strand_id
1 'polypeptide(L)'
;MFRQTIMTLDRVDISEELKMDCMFQVAEQVRIADPDKTPAHITTFIYRKIMEYAKNDPYRIVKLQYNKIAMGLMPELSKLINDSHDPLWTASRIAIAGNIIDFGLFKEFDIGAIIKRSLQPKVAVDEYQRFKEYINNNKK
;
A
#
# COMPACT_ATOMS: atom_id res chain seq x y z
N MET A 1 5.43 4.93 15.42
CA MET A 1 3.98 5.18 15.61
C MET A 1 3.71 6.68 15.76
N PHE A 2 4.22 7.36 16.79
CA PHE A 2 4.01 8.80 16.99
C PHE A 2 4.38 9.71 15.80
N ARG A 3 5.55 9.50 15.18
CA ARG A 3 5.92 10.24 13.95
C ARG A 3 4.89 10.07 12.83
N GLN A 4 4.38 8.84 12.65
CA GLN A 4 3.38 8.57 11.62
C GLN A 4 2.07 9.29 11.94
N THR A 5 1.63 9.26 13.21
CA THR A 5 0.45 9.98 13.68
C THR A 5 0.54 11.47 13.36
N ILE A 6 1.64 12.14 13.72
CA ILE A 6 1.86 13.56 13.43
C ILE A 6 1.80 13.81 11.92
N MET A 7 2.57 13.05 11.13
CA MET A 7 2.56 13.19 9.67
C MET A 7 1.16 13.00 9.08
N THR A 8 0.35 12.08 9.62
CA THR A 8 -1.02 11.87 9.15
C THR A 8 -1.94 13.03 9.56
N LEU A 9 -1.82 13.53 10.79
CA LEU A 9 -2.60 14.68 11.29
C LEU A 9 -2.26 15.98 10.55
N ASP A 10 -1.02 16.14 10.10
CA ASP A 10 -0.60 17.30 9.29
C ASP A 10 -1.20 17.31 7.87
N ARG A 11 -1.84 16.20 7.45
CA ARG A 11 -2.57 16.12 6.16
C ARG A 11 -4.02 16.57 6.28
N VAL A 12 -4.50 16.90 7.47
CA VAL A 12 -5.89 17.28 7.72
C VAL A 12 -5.97 18.62 8.43
N ASP A 13 -7.01 19.38 8.10
CA ASP A 13 -7.25 20.71 8.65
C ASP A 13 -8.04 20.60 9.96
N ILE A 14 -7.33 20.38 11.06
CA ILE A 14 -7.88 20.33 12.42
C ILE A 14 -7.04 21.19 13.37
N SER A 15 -7.64 21.66 14.48
CA SER A 15 -6.94 22.50 15.45
C SER A 15 -5.78 21.77 16.13
N GLU A 16 -4.76 22.52 16.56
CA GLU A 16 -3.62 21.97 17.32
C GLU A 16 -4.06 21.30 18.63
N GLU A 17 -5.13 21.78 19.26
CA GLU A 17 -5.76 21.12 20.42
C GLU A 17 -6.24 19.70 20.08
N LEU A 18 -6.97 19.55 18.97
CA LEU A 18 -7.45 18.23 18.53
C LEU A 18 -6.30 17.31 18.10
N LYS A 19 -5.23 17.86 17.51
CA LYS A 19 -4.02 17.08 17.20
C LYS A 19 -3.37 16.56 18.48
N MET A 20 -3.25 17.41 19.50
CA MET A 20 -2.65 17.06 20.79
C MET A 20 -3.49 16.00 21.51
N ASP A 21 -4.81 16.15 21.54
CA ASP A 21 -5.71 15.15 22.12
C ASP A 21 -5.59 13.79 21.43
N CYS A 22 -5.54 13.79 20.09
CA CYS A 22 -5.32 12.57 19.32
C CYS A 22 -3.98 11.91 19.69
N MET A 23 -2.92 12.71 19.88
CA MET A 23 -1.60 12.22 20.30
C MET A 23 -1.63 11.59 21.69
N PHE A 24 -2.34 12.17 22.65
CA PHE A 24 -2.53 11.57 23.99
C PHE A 24 -3.29 10.24 23.90
N GLN A 25 -4.35 10.17 23.10
CA GLN A 25 -5.08 8.91 22.87
C GLN A 25 -4.18 7.85 22.24
N VAL A 26 -3.35 8.21 21.27
CA VAL A 26 -2.38 7.27 20.67
C VAL A 26 -1.36 6.79 21.70
N ALA A 27 -0.86 7.66 22.58
CA ALA A 27 0.06 7.27 23.63
C ALA A 27 -0.55 6.23 24.59
N GLU A 28 -1.81 6.42 24.97
CA GLU A 28 -2.53 5.49 25.82
C GLU A 28 -2.70 4.11 25.15
N GLN A 29 -2.96 4.08 23.84
CA GLN A 29 -3.08 2.83 23.09
C GLN A 29 -1.76 2.08 22.97
N VAL A 30 -0.66 2.80 22.83
CA VAL A 30 0.69 2.20 22.86
C VAL A 30 0.99 1.61 24.23
N ARG A 31 0.54 2.27 25.31
CA ARG A 31 0.72 1.80 26.68
C ARG A 31 0.02 0.47 26.96
N ILE A 32 -1.17 0.25 26.40
CA ILE A 32 -1.98 -0.97 26.62
C ILE A 32 -1.84 -2.01 25.51
N ALA A 33 -0.88 -1.84 24.60
CA ALA A 33 -0.71 -2.71 23.46
C ALA A 33 -0.32 -4.13 23.88
N ASP A 34 -0.99 -5.12 23.29
CA ASP A 34 -0.68 -6.54 23.48
C ASP A 34 0.61 -6.91 22.71
N PRO A 35 1.68 -7.36 23.40
CA PRO A 35 2.95 -7.72 22.77
C PRO A 35 2.85 -8.96 21.88
N ASP A 36 1.83 -9.80 22.06
CA ASP A 36 1.60 -10.99 21.23
C ASP A 36 0.91 -10.65 19.89
N LYS A 37 0.46 -9.40 19.71
CA LYS A 37 -0.13 -8.92 18.46
C LYS A 37 0.91 -8.34 17.53
N THR A 38 0.61 -8.39 16.24
CA THR A 38 1.45 -7.77 15.21
C THR A 38 1.41 -6.24 15.34
N PRO A 39 2.49 -5.52 14.95
CA PRO A 39 2.49 -4.07 14.87
C PRO A 39 1.38 -3.50 13.96
N ALA A 40 0.93 -4.26 12.96
CA ALA A 40 -0.20 -3.90 12.10
C ALA A 40 -1.52 -3.77 12.87
N HIS A 41 -1.70 -4.56 13.94
CA HIS A 41 -2.89 -4.52 14.78
C HIS A 41 -3.03 -3.15 15.48
N ILE A 42 -1.98 -2.68 16.16
CA ILE A 42 -2.02 -1.39 16.86
C ILE A 42 -2.07 -0.21 15.89
N THR A 43 -1.33 -0.25 14.77
CA THR A 43 -1.35 0.81 13.76
C THR A 43 -2.74 0.97 13.12
N THR A 44 -3.51 -0.12 12.96
CA THR A 44 -4.90 -0.06 12.51
C THR A 44 -5.78 0.71 13.49
N PHE A 45 -5.63 0.46 14.80
CA PHE A 45 -6.36 1.20 15.82
C PHE A 45 -6.00 2.69 15.81
N ILE A 46 -4.71 3.01 15.79
CA ILE A 46 -4.20 4.38 15.72
C ILE A 46 -4.77 5.11 14.49
N TYR A 47 -4.78 4.46 13.33
CA TYR A 47 -5.32 5.04 12.11
C TYR A 47 -6.83 5.32 12.22
N ARG A 48 -7.61 4.40 12.81
CA ARG A 48 -9.03 4.62 13.07
C ARG A 48 -9.26 5.81 13.98
N LYS A 49 -8.48 5.95 15.05
CA LYS A 49 -8.55 7.13 15.93
C LYS A 49 -8.25 8.41 15.17
N ILE A 50 -7.20 8.44 14.35
CA ILE A 50 -6.89 9.63 13.54
C ILE A 50 -8.09 9.99 12.64
N MET A 51 -8.75 9.02 12.00
CA MET A 51 -9.93 9.27 11.17
C MET A 51 -11.12 9.82 11.97
N GLU A 52 -11.32 9.38 13.22
CA GLU A 52 -12.37 9.91 14.11
C GLU A 52 -12.18 11.42 14.37
N TYR A 53 -10.94 11.86 14.60
CA TYR A 53 -10.60 13.27 14.82
C TYR A 53 -10.64 14.08 13.51
N ALA A 54 -10.09 13.52 12.44
CA ALA A 54 -10.00 14.16 11.13
C ALA A 54 -11.37 14.34 10.44
N LYS A 55 -12.36 13.51 10.79
CA LYS A 55 -13.69 13.43 10.14
C LYS A 55 -13.63 13.18 8.62
N ASN A 56 -12.47 12.78 8.10
CA ASN A 56 -12.22 12.43 6.71
C ASN A 56 -11.02 11.47 6.61
N ASP A 57 -10.73 10.97 5.40
CA ASP A 57 -9.54 10.16 5.14
C ASP A 57 -8.33 11.09 4.85
N PRO A 58 -7.30 11.12 5.73
CA PRO A 58 -6.13 11.98 5.58
C PRO A 58 -5.32 11.71 4.29
N TYR A 59 -5.51 10.53 3.69
CA TYR A 59 -4.83 10.11 2.48
C TYR A 59 -5.72 10.18 1.23
N ARG A 60 -6.94 10.72 1.31
CA ARG A 60 -7.90 10.75 0.20
C ARG A 60 -7.30 11.34 -1.08
N ILE A 61 -6.68 12.51 -0.99
CA ILE A 61 -6.12 13.22 -2.16
C ILE A 61 -4.97 12.43 -2.78
N VAL A 62 -4.08 11.90 -1.94
CA VAL A 62 -2.93 11.09 -2.37
C VAL A 62 -3.40 9.79 -3.04
N LYS A 63 -4.39 9.10 -2.46
CA LYS A 63 -5.01 7.90 -3.07
C LYS A 63 -5.61 8.20 -4.43
N LEU A 64 -6.33 9.32 -4.59
CA LEU A 64 -6.89 9.72 -5.87
C LEU A 64 -5.80 9.98 -6.93
N GLN A 65 -4.71 10.64 -6.55
CA GLN A 65 -3.57 10.87 -7.43
C GLN A 65 -2.96 9.54 -7.89
N TYR A 66 -2.76 8.59 -6.98
CA TYR A 66 -2.14 7.30 -7.32
C TYR A 66 -3.05 6.44 -8.17
N ASN A 67 -4.34 6.43 -7.88
CA ASN A 67 -5.32 5.74 -8.72
C ASN A 67 -5.30 6.31 -10.14
N LYS A 68 -5.21 7.64 -10.30
CA LYS A 68 -5.11 8.27 -11.62
C LYS A 68 -3.85 7.85 -12.37
N ILE A 69 -2.69 7.80 -11.69
CA ILE A 69 -1.43 7.34 -12.28
C ILE A 69 -1.53 5.87 -12.69
N ALA A 70 -2.00 5.00 -11.78
CA ALA A 70 -2.16 3.58 -12.04
C ALA A 70 -3.10 3.32 -13.22
N MET A 71 -4.24 4.02 -13.27
CA MET A 71 -5.18 3.93 -14.40
C MET A 71 -4.56 4.38 -15.72
N GLY A 72 -3.68 5.38 -15.70
CA GLY A 72 -2.95 5.82 -16.90
C GLY A 72 -1.99 4.77 -17.45
N LEU A 73 -1.46 3.89 -16.59
CA LEU A 73 -0.54 2.81 -16.96
C LEU A 73 -1.25 1.53 -17.42
N MET A 74 -2.52 1.35 -17.03
CA MET A 74 -3.29 0.14 -17.30
C MET A 74 -3.31 -0.29 -18.78
N PRO A 75 -3.44 0.61 -19.78
CA PRO A 75 -3.44 0.19 -21.19
C PRO A 75 -2.12 -0.48 -21.61
N GLU A 76 -0.98 0.10 -21.22
CA GLU A 76 0.34 -0.44 -21.55
C GLU A 76 0.61 -1.75 -20.80
N LEU A 77 0.29 -1.80 -19.50
CA LEU A 77 0.43 -3.00 -18.68
C LEU A 77 -0.44 -4.15 -19.22
N SER A 78 -1.68 -3.85 -19.65
CA SER A 78 -2.58 -4.85 -20.21
C SER A 78 -2.03 -5.41 -21.52
N LYS A 79 -1.48 -4.55 -22.38
CA LYS A 79 -0.80 -4.99 -23.61
C LYS A 79 0.38 -5.90 -23.29
N LEU A 80 1.23 -5.49 -22.35
CA LEU A 80 2.39 -6.27 -21.92
C LEU A 80 2.01 -7.66 -21.38
N ILE A 81 0.90 -7.76 -20.63
CA ILE A 81 0.37 -9.03 -20.12
C ILE A 81 -0.10 -9.91 -21.28
N ASN A 82 -0.91 -9.36 -22.18
CA ASN A 82 -1.52 -10.11 -23.28
C ASN A 82 -0.49 -10.60 -24.32
N ASP A 83 0.55 -9.81 -24.58
CA ASP A 83 1.61 -10.12 -25.54
C ASP A 83 2.69 -11.04 -24.93
N SER A 84 2.62 -11.34 -23.63
CA SER A 84 3.63 -12.16 -22.95
C SER A 84 3.42 -13.67 -23.15
N HIS A 85 4.52 -14.43 -23.06
CA HIS A 85 4.49 -15.90 -23.17
C HIS A 85 3.64 -16.56 -22.07
N ASP A 86 3.64 -15.98 -20.86
CA ASP A 86 2.82 -16.43 -19.74
C ASP A 86 2.08 -15.24 -19.10
N PRO A 87 0.84 -14.95 -19.54
CA PRO A 87 0.07 -13.82 -19.04
C PRO A 87 -0.18 -13.85 -17.53
N LEU A 88 -0.39 -15.03 -16.93
CA LEU A 88 -0.61 -15.17 -15.49
C LEU A 88 0.66 -14.83 -14.72
N TRP A 89 1.82 -15.30 -15.20
CA TRP A 89 3.11 -14.97 -14.59
C TRP A 89 3.38 -13.46 -14.67
N THR A 90 3.23 -12.88 -15.87
CA THR A 90 3.47 -11.45 -16.12
C THR A 90 2.55 -10.58 -15.27
N ALA A 91 1.25 -10.88 -15.21
CA ALA A 91 0.29 -10.17 -14.38
C ALA A 91 0.67 -10.25 -12.88
N SER A 92 1.10 -11.43 -12.42
CA SER A 92 1.54 -11.62 -11.03
C SER A 92 2.77 -10.77 -10.71
N ARG A 93 3.75 -10.69 -11.63
CA ARG A 93 4.95 -9.86 -11.47
C ARG A 93 4.65 -8.36 -11.50
N ILE A 94 3.72 -7.93 -12.35
CA ILE A 94 3.25 -6.54 -12.38
C ILE A 94 2.53 -6.19 -11.07
N ALA A 95 1.69 -7.08 -10.53
CA ALA A 95 1.03 -6.88 -9.25
C ALA A 95 2.03 -6.74 -8.09
N ILE A 96 3.09 -7.55 -8.09
CA ILE A 96 4.20 -7.42 -7.12
C ILE A 96 4.88 -6.05 -7.27
N ALA A 97 5.19 -5.61 -8.50
CA ALA A 97 5.73 -4.26 -8.74
C ALA A 97 4.79 -3.19 -8.18
N GLY A 98 3.50 -3.25 -8.50
CA GLY A 98 2.49 -2.29 -8.03
C GLY A 98 2.46 -2.15 -6.50
N ASN A 99 2.61 -3.26 -5.78
CA ASN A 99 2.67 -3.26 -4.31
C ASN A 99 3.95 -2.65 -3.73
N ILE A 100 5.05 -2.60 -4.49
CA ILE A 100 6.33 -2.02 -4.06
C ILE A 100 6.36 -0.50 -4.30
N ILE A 101 5.58 0.00 -5.27
CA ILE A 101 5.62 1.42 -5.62
C ILE A 101 5.02 2.27 -4.49
N ASP A 102 5.89 2.94 -3.74
CA ASP A 102 5.52 3.98 -2.78
C ASP A 102 5.74 5.37 -3.41
N PHE A 103 4.68 5.91 -3.99
CA PHE A 103 4.66 7.25 -4.57
C PHE A 103 4.65 8.37 -3.49
N GLY A 104 4.69 8.05 -2.19
CA GLY A 104 4.45 8.97 -1.07
C GLY A 104 5.68 9.67 -0.51
N LEU A 105 6.86 9.17 -0.86
CA LEU A 105 8.14 9.64 -0.31
C LEU A 105 9.17 10.03 -1.38
N PHE A 106 8.95 9.72 -2.67
CA PHE A 106 9.98 9.88 -3.71
C PHE A 106 9.44 10.61 -4.94
N LYS A 107 10.12 11.69 -5.34
CA LYS A 107 9.71 12.60 -6.41
C LYS A 107 9.97 12.10 -7.83
N GLU A 108 10.76 11.05 -8.02
CA GLU A 108 11.11 10.54 -9.35
C GLU A 108 11.28 9.02 -9.28
N PHE A 109 10.26 8.27 -9.67
CA PHE A 109 10.41 6.84 -9.94
C PHE A 109 10.17 6.60 -11.43
N ASP A 110 11.13 5.95 -12.07
CA ASP A 110 10.92 5.32 -13.38
C ASP A 110 10.07 4.06 -13.16
N ILE A 111 8.75 4.23 -13.30
CA ILE A 111 7.76 3.15 -13.23
C ILE A 111 8.15 2.01 -14.19
N GLY A 112 8.66 2.34 -15.37
CA GLY A 112 9.14 1.37 -16.35
C GLY A 112 10.30 0.54 -15.81
N ALA A 113 11.25 1.17 -15.10
CA ALA A 113 12.35 0.45 -14.46
C ALA A 113 11.87 -0.49 -13.34
N ILE A 114 10.86 -0.10 -12.56
CA ILE A 114 10.28 -0.96 -11.49
C ILE A 114 9.58 -2.17 -12.11
N ILE A 115 8.77 -1.96 -13.15
CA ILE A 115 8.11 -3.04 -13.89
C ILE A 115 9.15 -3.97 -14.51
N LYS A 116 10.17 -3.41 -15.17
CA LYS A 116 11.26 -4.20 -15.76
C LYS A 116 12.00 -5.02 -14.70
N ARG A 117 12.22 -4.47 -13.52
CA ARG A 117 12.83 -5.17 -12.38
C ARG A 117 11.93 -6.27 -11.84
N SER A 118 10.62 -6.05 -11.72
CA SER A 118 9.71 -7.09 -11.23
C SER A 118 9.56 -8.26 -12.20
N LEU A 119 9.76 -8.01 -13.50
CA LEU A 119 9.85 -9.04 -14.54
C LEU A 119 11.20 -9.79 -14.54
N GLN A 120 12.14 -9.47 -13.64
CA GLN A 120 13.35 -10.29 -13.49
C GLN A 120 13.06 -11.55 -12.66
N PRO A 121 13.75 -12.68 -12.90
CA PRO A 121 13.46 -13.97 -12.23
C PRO A 121 13.69 -14.01 -10.71
N LYS A 122 14.30 -13.00 -10.09
CA LYS A 122 14.75 -13.06 -8.70
C LYS A 122 13.72 -12.47 -7.73
N VAL A 123 12.77 -13.30 -7.30
CA VAL A 123 12.07 -13.10 -6.02
C VAL A 123 12.62 -14.09 -4.99
N ALA A 124 12.65 -13.71 -3.71
CA ALA A 124 13.29 -14.52 -2.67
C ALA A 124 12.63 -15.90 -2.48
N VAL A 125 11.32 -15.99 -2.72
CA VAL A 125 10.54 -17.22 -2.74
C VAL A 125 9.65 -17.15 -3.98
N ASP A 126 9.85 -18.07 -4.93
CA ASP A 126 9.06 -18.13 -6.17
C ASP A 126 8.27 -19.46 -6.22
N GLU A 127 7.05 -19.45 -5.68
CA GLU A 127 6.12 -20.59 -5.75
C GLU A 127 5.13 -20.46 -6.93
N TYR A 128 5.50 -19.73 -7.99
CA TYR A 128 4.59 -19.45 -9.09
C TYR A 128 3.95 -20.70 -9.71
N GLN A 129 4.68 -21.80 -9.86
CA GLN A 129 4.12 -23.04 -10.43
C GLN A 129 2.99 -23.60 -9.58
N ARG A 130 3.17 -23.64 -8.26
CA ARG A 130 2.13 -24.07 -7.31
C ARG A 130 0.91 -23.17 -7.37
N PHE A 131 1.12 -21.85 -7.48
CA PHE A 131 0.03 -20.89 -7.67
C PHE A 131 -0.73 -21.12 -8.98
N LYS A 132 -0.01 -21.33 -10.10
CA LYS A 132 -0.60 -21.60 -11.42
C LYS A 132 -1.44 -22.89 -11.42
N GLU A 133 -0.92 -23.96 -10.83
CA GLU A 133 -1.63 -25.23 -10.67
C GLU A 133 -2.91 -25.04 -9.83
N TYR A 134 -2.81 -24.33 -8.70
CA TYR A 134 -3.97 -24.05 -7.86
C TYR A 134 -5.07 -23.29 -8.62
N ILE A 135 -4.72 -22.25 -9.37
CA ILE A 135 -5.69 -21.47 -10.17
C ILE A 135 -6.33 -22.34 -11.25
N ASN A 136 -5.56 -23.17 -11.95
CA ASN A 136 -6.11 -24.05 -12.99
C ASN A 136 -7.08 -25.10 -12.43
N ASN A 137 -6.82 -25.61 -11.23
CA ASN A 137 -7.65 -26.62 -10.58
C ASN A 137 -8.89 -26.05 -9.86
N ASN A 138 -8.94 -24.73 -9.64
CA ASN A 138 -10.01 -24.05 -8.92
C ASN A 138 -10.67 -22.94 -9.75
N LYS A 139 -10.69 -23.06 -11.08
CA LYS A 139 -11.47 -22.15 -11.93
C LYS A 139 -12.95 -22.28 -11.55
N LYS A 140 -13.51 -21.22 -10.96
CA LYS A 140 -14.95 -21.06 -10.76
C LYS A 140 -15.66 -20.72 -12.06
#